data_AF-A0A0J6IQJ1-F1
#
_entry.id   AF-A0A0J6IQJ1-F1
#
_cell.length_a   1.000
_cell.length_b   1.000
_cell.length_c   1.000
_cell.angle_alpha   90.00
_cell.angle_beta   90.00
_cell.angle_gamma   90.00
#
_symmetry.space_group_name_H-M   'P 1'
#
loop_
_entity.id
_entity.type
_entity.pdbx_description
1 polymer ?
#
loop_
_entity_poly.entity_id
_entity_poly.type
_entity_poly.pdbx_seq_one_letter_code
_entity_poly.pdbx_strand_id
1 'polypeptide(L)'
;MLYLAIPAVILLLIVIQARQPPLEVRLVLAVQQARQGDLRRLRALSRKSIGDAAYALFLQLDANGEQAAALVALKRAVHARTWLDIRGCSVAMREYGRRRFLGVGATPDHAALLAEWSRPGWCSGAGWEPKLAWIQGCGPEGCRDVARAWYWLYLADARKQEGMGEIRSVELAQQVREYLRPLVPASVRQAMQEQAAQTAHDDYLSGR
;
A
#
# COMPACT_ATOMS: atom_id res chain seq x y z
N MET A 1 40.05 -18.25 -28.80
CA MET A 1 40.01 -18.61 -27.37
C MET A 1 38.87 -17.93 -26.60
N LEU A 2 38.63 -16.62 -26.74
CA LEU A 2 37.50 -15.93 -26.10
C LEU A 2 36.10 -16.45 -26.51
N TYR A 3 35.93 -16.88 -27.77
CA TYR A 3 34.66 -17.37 -28.30
C TYR A 3 34.13 -18.68 -27.67
N LEU A 4 34.99 -19.49 -27.04
CA LEU A 4 34.58 -20.71 -26.30
C LEU A 4 34.42 -20.47 -24.79
N ALA A 5 35.05 -19.42 -24.25
CA ALA A 5 34.94 -19.08 -22.84
C ALA A 5 33.56 -18.49 -22.49
N ILE A 6 33.00 -17.66 -23.38
CA ILE A 6 31.66 -17.08 -23.19
C ILE A 6 30.56 -18.16 -23.06
N PRO A 7 30.41 -19.12 -23.99
CA PRO A 7 29.40 -20.16 -23.85
C PRO A 7 29.66 -21.06 -22.64
N ALA A 8 30.92 -21.38 -22.30
CA ALA A 8 31.24 -22.16 -21.11
C ALA A 8 30.84 -21.45 -19.79
N VAL A 9 31.05 -20.14 -19.71
CA VAL A 9 30.63 -19.33 -18.55
C VAL A 9 29.10 -19.24 -18.47
N ILE A 10 28.42 -19.08 -19.61
CA ILE A 10 26.95 -19.08 -19.66
C ILE A 10 26.40 -20.45 -19.19
N LEU A 11 26.99 -21.56 -19.65
CA LEU A 11 26.59 -22.91 -19.27
C LEU A 11 26.83 -23.16 -17.77
N LEU A 12 27.97 -22.71 -17.24
CA LEU A 12 28.26 -22.77 -15.81
C LEU A 12 27.23 -21.97 -14.99
N LEU A 13 26.87 -20.76 -15.42
CA LEU A 13 25.85 -19.94 -14.76
C LEU A 13 24.48 -20.61 -14.79
N ILE A 14 24.11 -21.25 -15.89
CA ILE A 14 22.86 -22.02 -16.02
C ILE A 14 22.87 -23.21 -15.06
N VAL A 15 23.96 -23.99 -14.98
CA VAL A 15 24.07 -25.13 -14.05
C VAL A 15 24.01 -24.66 -12.60
N ILE A 16 24.67 -23.54 -12.26
CA ILE A 16 24.63 -22.96 -10.92
C ILE A 16 23.21 -22.48 -10.59
N GLN A 17 22.50 -21.85 -11.53
CA GLN A 17 21.10 -21.44 -11.34
C GLN A 17 20.17 -22.65 -11.19
N ALA A 18 20.35 -23.69 -11.99
CA ALA A 18 19.56 -24.93 -11.94
C ALA A 18 19.78 -25.72 -10.65
N ARG A 19 20.94 -25.57 -10.00
CA ARG A 19 21.23 -26.17 -8.69
C ARG A 19 20.71 -25.36 -7.50
N GLN A 20 20.16 -24.16 -7.73
CA GLN A 20 19.56 -23.42 -6.62
C GLN A 20 18.25 -24.09 -6.19
N PRO A 21 18.03 -24.26 -4.89
CA PRO A 21 16.74 -24.74 -4.42
C PRO A 21 15.62 -23.78 -4.87
N PRO A 22 14.38 -24.29 -5.04
CA PRO A 22 13.24 -23.47 -5.40
C PRO A 22 13.11 -22.23 -4.51
N LEU A 23 12.53 -21.16 -5.06
CA LEU A 23 12.38 -19.89 -4.35
C LEU A 23 11.66 -20.06 -3.00
N GLU A 24 10.62 -20.90 -2.97
CA GLU A 24 9.87 -21.26 -1.76
C GLU A 24 10.78 -21.82 -0.66
N VAL A 25 11.61 -22.82 -1.00
CA VAL A 25 12.55 -23.44 -0.06
C VAL A 25 13.56 -22.41 0.45
N ARG A 26 14.06 -21.55 -0.44
CA ARG A 26 15.01 -20.49 -0.07
C ARG A 26 14.37 -19.45 0.86
N LEU A 27 13.11 -19.11 0.61
CA LEU A 27 12.35 -18.19 1.45
C LEU A 27 12.11 -18.79 2.84
N VAL A 28 11.66 -20.06 2.92
CA VAL A 28 11.44 -20.77 4.18
C VAL A 28 12.72 -20.78 5.02
N LEU A 29 13.86 -21.15 4.43
CA LEU A 29 15.15 -21.14 5.12
C LEU A 29 15.55 -19.73 5.59
N ALA A 30 15.32 -18.70 4.77
CA ALA A 30 15.63 -17.33 5.14
C ALA A 30 14.75 -16.83 6.30
N VAL A 31 13.46 -17.19 6.33
CA VAL A 31 12.54 -16.85 7.42
C VAL A 31 12.91 -17.59 8.71
N GLN A 32 13.27 -18.87 8.62
CA GLN A 32 13.73 -19.66 9.78
C GLN A 32 14.99 -19.06 10.40
N GLN A 33 15.98 -18.69 9.57
CA GLN A 33 17.20 -18.03 10.04
C GLN A 33 16.94 -16.63 10.61
N ALA A 34 16.01 -15.88 10.03
CA ALA A 34 15.61 -14.58 10.56
C ALA A 34 15.01 -14.68 11.97
N ARG A 35 14.24 -15.74 12.27
CA ARG A 35 13.74 -16.02 13.63
C ARG A 35 14.86 -16.30 14.64
N GLN A 36 16.03 -16.72 14.15
CA GLN A 36 17.24 -16.93 14.96
C GLN A 36 18.13 -15.67 15.00
N GLY A 37 17.68 -14.55 14.43
CA GLY A 37 18.41 -13.28 14.38
C GLY A 37 19.27 -13.05 13.13
N ASP A 38 19.45 -14.04 12.25
CA ASP A 38 20.22 -13.85 11.01
C ASP A 38 19.33 -13.36 9.86
N LEU A 39 19.34 -12.05 9.63
CA LEU A 39 18.59 -11.40 8.56
C LEU A 39 19.29 -11.37 7.19
N ARG A 40 20.53 -11.89 7.07
CA ARG A 40 21.35 -11.72 5.85
C ARG A 40 20.68 -12.30 4.61
N ARG A 41 20.17 -13.54 4.72
CA ARG A 41 19.49 -14.21 3.59
C ARG A 41 18.18 -13.51 3.22
N LEU A 42 17.44 -13.06 4.22
CA LEU A 42 16.18 -12.37 4.01
C LEU A 42 16.39 -11.01 3.33
N ARG A 43 17.41 -10.24 3.76
CA ARG A 43 17.84 -9.01 3.09
C ARG A 43 18.29 -9.27 1.65
N ALA A 44 19.03 -10.36 1.39
CA ALA A 44 19.47 -10.70 0.04
C ALA A 44 18.29 -11.04 -0.89
N LEU A 45 17.28 -11.78 -0.41
CA LEU A 45 16.07 -12.07 -1.18
C LEU A 45 15.20 -10.82 -1.39
N SER A 46 15.04 -9.98 -0.36
CA SER A 46 14.33 -8.70 -0.47
C SER A 46 14.94 -7.77 -1.53
N ARG A 47 16.28 -7.69 -1.61
CA ARG A 47 16.99 -6.92 -2.65
C ARG A 47 16.78 -7.46 -4.06
N LYS A 48 16.43 -8.74 -4.21
CA LYS A 48 16.05 -9.35 -5.49
C LYS A 48 14.57 -9.15 -5.84
N SER A 49 13.88 -8.22 -5.18
CA SER A 49 12.48 -7.87 -5.42
C SER A 49 11.51 -9.05 -5.24
N ILE A 50 11.81 -9.93 -4.29
CA ILE A 50 10.88 -10.98 -3.82
C ILE A 50 10.00 -10.38 -2.72
N GLY A 51 8.71 -10.25 -3.00
CA GLY A 51 7.70 -9.59 -2.16
C GLY A 51 7.57 -10.24 -0.79
N ASP A 52 7.40 -11.56 -0.74
CA ASP A 52 7.27 -12.32 0.51
C ASP A 52 8.50 -12.17 1.41
N ALA A 53 9.71 -12.11 0.81
CA ALA A 53 10.95 -11.91 1.56
C ALA A 53 11.06 -10.48 2.11
N ALA A 54 10.66 -9.47 1.32
CA ALA A 54 10.64 -8.09 1.75
C ALA A 54 9.59 -7.84 2.84
N TYR A 55 8.42 -8.48 2.74
CA TYR A 55 7.36 -8.41 3.73
C TYR A 55 7.75 -9.13 5.02
N ALA A 56 8.34 -10.32 4.94
CA ALA A 56 8.88 -11.00 6.13
C ALA A 56 10.01 -10.19 6.80
N LEU A 57 10.85 -9.50 6.01
CA LEU A 57 11.86 -8.60 6.55
C LEU A 57 11.22 -7.42 7.29
N PHE A 58 10.16 -6.85 6.72
CA PHE A 58 9.34 -5.83 7.35
C PHE A 58 8.82 -6.30 8.72
N LEU A 59 8.19 -7.47 8.81
CA LEU A 59 7.65 -8.00 10.06
C LEU A 59 8.72 -8.16 11.15
N GLN A 60 9.92 -8.63 10.78
CA GLN A 60 11.02 -8.80 11.72
C GLN A 60 11.58 -7.46 12.23
N LEU A 61 11.78 -6.50 11.32
CA LEU A 61 12.26 -5.17 11.69
C LEU A 61 11.23 -4.41 12.54
N ASP A 62 9.95 -4.59 12.25
CA ASP A 62 8.85 -3.99 13.00
C ASP A 62 8.76 -4.54 14.42
N ALA A 63 8.86 -5.87 14.57
CA ALA A 63 8.91 -6.53 15.88
C ALA A 63 10.11 -6.07 16.72
N ASN A 64 11.22 -5.70 16.09
CA ASN A 64 12.41 -5.16 16.75
C ASN A 64 12.35 -3.65 17.03
N GLY A 65 11.26 -2.97 16.66
CA GLY A 65 11.11 -1.52 16.83
C GLY A 65 11.86 -0.67 15.80
N GLU A 66 12.45 -1.26 14.76
CA GLU A 66 13.18 -0.56 13.70
C GLU A 66 12.23 0.07 12.65
N GLN A 67 11.36 0.98 13.09
CA GLN A 67 10.21 1.47 12.30
C GLN A 67 10.57 2.05 10.92
N ALA A 68 11.63 2.84 10.84
CA ALA A 68 12.08 3.42 9.56
C ALA A 68 12.62 2.36 8.58
N ALA A 69 13.38 1.40 9.09
CA ALA A 69 13.90 0.29 8.28
C ALA A 69 12.77 -0.65 7.86
N ALA A 70 11.80 -0.90 8.75
CA ALA A 70 10.60 -1.67 8.47
C ALA A 70 9.79 -1.03 7.33
N LEU A 71 9.57 0.30 7.36
CA LEU A 71 8.87 1.01 6.28
C LEU A 71 9.60 0.89 4.93
N VAL A 72 10.94 0.95 4.92
CA VAL A 72 11.73 0.75 3.70
C VAL A 72 11.59 -0.67 3.16
N ALA A 73 11.59 -1.68 4.03
CA ALA A 73 11.37 -3.08 3.63
C ALA A 73 9.94 -3.28 3.09
N LEU A 74 8.95 -2.66 3.71
CA LEU A 74 7.55 -2.70 3.28
C LEU A 74 7.35 -2.02 1.92
N LYS A 75 7.98 -0.86 1.69
CA LYS A 75 8.00 -0.20 0.36
C LYS A 75 8.56 -1.14 -0.71
N ARG A 76 9.63 -1.87 -0.41
CA ARG A 76 10.20 -2.87 -1.33
C ARG A 76 9.23 -4.01 -1.61
N ALA A 77 8.47 -4.45 -0.61
CA ALA A 77 7.47 -5.50 -0.78
C ALA A 77 6.34 -5.04 -1.73
N VAL A 78 5.83 -3.83 -1.54
CA VAL A 78 4.78 -3.24 -2.40
C VAL A 78 5.21 -3.12 -3.86
N HIS A 79 6.46 -2.73 -4.10
CA HIS A 79 7.02 -2.59 -5.45
C HIS A 79 7.77 -3.84 -5.93
N ALA A 80 7.60 -4.97 -5.26
CA ALA A 80 8.21 -6.23 -5.66
C ALA A 80 7.56 -6.75 -6.95
N ARG A 81 8.37 -7.37 -7.81
CA ARG A 81 7.91 -7.95 -9.08
C ARG A 81 7.37 -9.37 -8.90
N THR A 82 7.71 -10.01 -7.80
CA THR A 82 7.44 -11.43 -7.57
C THR A 82 6.81 -11.61 -6.21
N TRP A 83 5.58 -12.12 -6.20
CA TRP A 83 4.86 -12.58 -5.03
C TRP A 83 4.50 -14.04 -5.26
N LEU A 84 4.77 -14.90 -4.29
CA LEU A 84 4.34 -16.29 -4.30
C LEU A 84 2.85 -16.38 -3.91
N ASP A 85 2.41 -15.56 -2.95
CA ASP A 85 0.99 -15.38 -2.62
C ASP A 85 0.54 -13.96 -2.97
N ILE A 86 -0.37 -13.86 -3.95
CA ILE A 86 -0.93 -12.56 -4.38
C ILE A 86 -1.70 -11.85 -3.26
N ARG A 87 -2.24 -12.60 -2.28
CA ARG A 87 -2.90 -12.01 -1.12
C ARG A 87 -1.93 -11.23 -0.24
N GLY A 88 -0.69 -11.69 -0.12
CA GLY A 88 0.37 -10.98 0.60
C GLY A 88 0.66 -9.60 0.02
N CYS A 89 0.56 -9.45 -1.31
CA CYS A 89 0.74 -8.17 -1.99
C CYS A 89 -0.32 -7.15 -1.56
N SER A 90 -1.60 -7.54 -1.56
CA SER A 90 -2.71 -6.67 -1.13
C SER A 90 -2.58 -6.22 0.33
N VAL A 91 -2.14 -7.11 1.22
CA VAL A 91 -1.90 -6.78 2.64
C VAL A 91 -0.74 -5.79 2.77
N ALA A 92 0.37 -6.03 2.06
CA ALA A 92 1.53 -5.13 2.09
C ALA A 92 1.19 -3.73 1.56
N MET A 93 0.39 -3.62 0.49
CA MET A 93 -0.06 -2.32 -0.02
C MET A 93 -0.89 -1.55 1.00
N ARG A 94 -1.82 -2.23 1.69
CA ARG A 94 -2.65 -1.62 2.73
C ARG A 94 -1.81 -1.16 3.92
N GLU A 95 -0.95 -2.02 4.45
CA GLU A 95 -0.10 -1.62 5.59
C GLU A 95 0.87 -0.49 5.21
N TYR A 96 1.40 -0.49 3.98
CA TYR A 96 2.27 0.58 3.51
C TYR A 96 1.55 1.93 3.44
N GLY A 97 0.34 1.94 2.87
CA GLY A 97 -0.49 3.14 2.83
C GLY A 97 -0.88 3.63 4.22
N ARG A 98 -1.27 2.70 5.12
CA ARG A 98 -1.58 3.00 6.53
C ARG A 98 -0.41 3.67 7.23
N ARG A 99 0.81 3.12 7.13
CA ARG A 99 1.99 3.70 7.80
C ARG A 99 2.35 5.07 7.28
N ARG A 100 2.27 5.28 5.95
CA ARG A 100 2.50 6.60 5.35
C ARG A 100 1.49 7.64 5.82
N PHE A 101 0.22 7.26 5.99
CA PHE A 101 -0.80 8.16 6.50
C PHE A 101 -0.61 8.51 7.98
N LEU A 102 -0.29 7.51 8.80
CA LEU A 102 -0.11 7.65 10.25
C LEU A 102 1.27 8.18 10.66
N GLY A 103 2.23 8.28 9.74
CA GLY A 103 3.59 8.71 10.04
C GLY A 103 4.44 7.66 10.77
N VAL A 104 4.16 6.37 10.57
CA VAL A 104 4.89 5.27 11.24
C VAL A 104 6.19 4.98 10.47
N GLY A 105 7.31 5.34 11.08
CA GLY A 105 8.66 5.11 10.52
C GLY A 105 9.16 6.20 9.58
N ALA A 106 8.32 7.16 9.20
CA ALA A 106 8.71 8.37 8.47
C ALA A 106 7.65 9.46 8.68
N THR A 107 8.05 10.73 8.53
CA THR A 107 7.11 11.86 8.52
C THR A 107 6.08 11.68 7.40
N PRO A 108 4.77 11.85 7.68
CA PRO A 108 3.74 11.69 6.66
C PRO A 108 3.82 12.82 5.63
N ASP A 109 3.76 12.46 4.36
CA ASP A 109 3.61 13.40 3.24
C ASP A 109 2.18 13.28 2.71
N HIS A 110 1.28 14.06 3.30
CA HIS A 110 -0.15 14.02 2.96
C HIS A 110 -0.44 14.57 1.56
N ALA A 111 0.40 15.47 1.02
CA ALA A 111 0.25 15.97 -0.34
C ALA A 111 0.56 14.87 -1.37
N ALA A 112 1.64 14.11 -1.16
CA ALA A 112 1.96 12.96 -2.00
C ALA A 112 0.90 11.86 -1.90
N LEU A 113 0.39 11.58 -0.69
CA LEU A 113 -0.70 10.61 -0.51
C LEU A 113 -1.99 11.04 -1.19
N LEU A 114 -2.35 12.31 -1.09
CA LEU A 114 -3.51 12.87 -1.78
C LEU A 114 -3.36 12.67 -3.29
N ALA A 115 -2.23 13.09 -3.87
CA ALA A 115 -1.97 12.95 -5.30
C ALA A 115 -1.97 11.50 -5.79
N GLU A 116 -1.43 10.58 -4.99
CA GLU A 116 -1.34 9.15 -5.32
C GLU A 116 -2.70 8.46 -5.22
N TRP A 117 -3.43 8.67 -4.11
CA TRP A 117 -4.69 7.97 -3.84
C TRP A 117 -5.89 8.58 -4.55
N SER A 118 -5.87 9.88 -4.84
CA SER A 118 -6.92 10.53 -5.62
C SER A 118 -6.74 10.37 -7.13
N ARG A 119 -5.63 9.79 -7.59
CA ARG A 119 -5.31 9.69 -9.01
C ARG A 119 -6.41 8.93 -9.76
N PRO A 120 -6.88 9.42 -10.93
CA PRO A 120 -7.77 8.66 -11.80
C PRO A 120 -7.10 7.35 -12.23
N GLY A 121 -7.79 6.21 -12.06
CA GLY A 121 -7.27 4.86 -12.30
C GLY A 121 -8.36 3.80 -12.24
N TRP A 122 -8.00 2.53 -11.95
CA TRP A 122 -8.95 1.41 -11.86
C TRP A 122 -10.07 1.67 -10.84
N CYS A 123 -9.82 2.41 -9.76
CA CYS A 123 -10.86 3.00 -8.91
C CYS A 123 -10.22 4.11 -8.07
N SER A 124 -10.52 5.38 -8.35
CA SER A 124 -9.93 6.50 -7.59
C SER A 124 -10.38 6.44 -6.14
N GLY A 125 -9.44 6.59 -5.20
CA GLY A 125 -9.70 6.60 -3.77
C GLY A 125 -10.07 5.26 -3.14
N ALA A 126 -10.25 4.16 -3.89
CA ALA A 126 -10.76 2.89 -3.35
C ALA A 126 -9.95 2.37 -2.15
N GLY A 127 -10.62 2.21 -1.01
CA GLY A 127 -10.06 1.76 0.26
C GLY A 127 -9.37 2.87 1.09
N TRP A 128 -9.24 4.06 0.51
CA TRP A 128 -8.58 5.22 1.10
C TRP A 128 -9.52 6.41 1.31
N GLU A 129 -10.78 6.31 0.90
CA GLU A 129 -11.71 7.45 0.88
C GLU A 129 -11.82 8.16 2.24
N PRO A 130 -11.98 7.47 3.39
CA PRO A 130 -12.00 8.16 4.68
C PRO A 130 -10.68 8.86 5.04
N LYS A 131 -9.53 8.36 4.56
CA LYS A 131 -8.23 8.97 4.79
C LYS A 131 -8.03 10.18 3.89
N LEU A 132 -8.48 10.10 2.63
CA LEU A 132 -8.54 11.24 1.71
C LEU A 132 -9.45 12.35 2.25
N ALA A 133 -10.62 11.97 2.78
CA ALA A 133 -11.52 12.89 3.46
C ALA A 133 -10.83 13.58 4.64
N TRP A 134 -10.09 12.83 5.47
CA TRP A 134 -9.35 13.41 6.57
C TRP A 134 -8.25 14.38 6.10
N ILE A 135 -7.46 14.01 5.08
CA ILE A 135 -6.39 14.88 4.54
C ILE A 135 -6.98 16.22 4.09
N GLN A 136 -8.10 16.19 3.37
CA GLN A 136 -8.69 17.40 2.80
C GLN A 136 -9.60 18.15 3.78
N GLY A 137 -10.13 17.49 4.81
CA GLY A 137 -10.97 18.13 5.82
C GLY A 137 -10.17 18.68 7.01
N CYS A 138 -9.29 17.85 7.57
CA CYS A 138 -8.61 18.09 8.84
C CYS A 138 -7.08 18.21 8.70
N GLY A 139 -6.52 17.81 7.56
CA GLY A 139 -5.07 17.73 7.33
C GLY A 139 -4.37 19.08 7.14
N PRO A 140 -3.13 19.06 6.62
CA PRO A 140 -2.32 20.25 6.39
C PRO A 140 -3.01 21.26 5.48
N GLU A 141 -2.80 22.55 5.74
CA GLU A 141 -3.51 23.65 5.06
C GLU A 141 -3.42 23.58 3.53
N GLY A 142 -2.25 23.27 2.97
CA GLY A 142 -2.05 23.14 1.52
C GLY A 142 -2.78 21.96 0.86
N CYS A 143 -3.37 21.05 1.63
CA CYS A 143 -4.16 19.93 1.12
C CYS A 143 -5.67 20.12 1.33
N ARG A 144 -6.09 21.19 2.04
CA ARG A 144 -7.49 21.34 2.47
C ARG A 144 -8.42 21.66 1.32
N ASP A 145 -9.50 20.90 1.26
CA ASP A 145 -10.65 21.11 0.39
C ASP A 145 -11.87 20.44 1.04
N VAL A 146 -12.66 21.25 1.76
CA VAL A 146 -13.79 20.74 2.55
C VAL A 146 -14.90 20.15 1.67
N ALA A 147 -15.06 20.62 0.43
CA ALA A 147 -16.04 20.08 -0.50
C ALA A 147 -15.59 18.70 -0.98
N ARG A 148 -14.32 18.57 -1.39
CA ARG A 148 -13.76 17.26 -1.80
C ARG A 148 -13.68 16.28 -0.63
N ALA A 149 -13.47 16.75 0.59
CA ALA A 149 -13.55 15.89 1.77
C ALA A 149 -14.95 15.25 1.92
N TRP A 150 -16.03 15.99 1.68
CA TRP A 150 -17.40 15.43 1.64
C TRP A 150 -17.61 14.46 0.48
N TYR A 151 -17.07 14.76 -0.70
CA TYR A 151 -17.14 13.84 -1.85
C TYR A 151 -16.57 12.47 -1.48
N TRP A 152 -15.39 12.40 -0.85
CA TRP A 152 -14.81 11.13 -0.45
C TRP A 152 -15.66 10.38 0.59
N LEU A 153 -16.24 11.09 1.56
CA LEU A 153 -17.14 10.49 2.55
C LEU A 153 -18.39 9.87 1.91
N TYR A 154 -18.99 10.56 0.93
CA TYR A 154 -20.14 10.03 0.20
C TYR A 154 -19.76 8.91 -0.76
N LEU A 155 -18.57 8.98 -1.38
CA LEU A 155 -18.08 7.91 -2.26
C LEU A 155 -17.84 6.62 -1.47
N ALA A 156 -17.30 6.73 -0.25
CA ALA A 156 -17.13 5.60 0.66
C ALA A 156 -18.47 4.92 0.98
N ASP A 157 -19.53 5.72 1.21
CA ASP A 157 -20.88 5.21 1.47
C ASP A 157 -21.50 4.56 0.22
N ALA A 158 -21.35 5.20 -0.94
CA ALA A 158 -21.91 4.73 -2.22
C ALA A 158 -21.30 3.40 -2.66
N ARG A 159 -19.99 3.19 -2.42
CA ARG A 159 -19.30 1.90 -2.65
C ARG A 159 -19.55 0.87 -1.54
N LYS A 160 -20.56 1.08 -0.68
CA LYS A 160 -20.95 0.20 0.43
C LYS A 160 -19.80 -0.16 1.37
N GLN A 161 -18.78 0.69 1.47
CA GLN A 161 -17.59 0.40 2.26
C GLN A 161 -16.86 -0.91 1.84
N GLU A 162 -17.13 -1.45 0.64
CA GLU A 162 -16.44 -2.60 0.07
C GLU A 162 -14.98 -2.20 -0.18
N GLY A 163 -14.12 -2.53 0.78
CA GLY A 163 -12.73 -2.07 0.78
C GLY A 163 -12.27 -1.38 2.06
N MET A 164 -13.04 -1.40 3.15
CA MET A 164 -12.55 -0.97 4.47
C MET A 164 -11.45 -1.87 5.00
N GLY A 165 -10.25 -1.67 4.46
CA GLY A 165 -9.00 -2.19 4.99
C GLY A 165 -8.65 -1.47 6.29
N GLU A 166 -8.80 -2.20 7.39
CA GLU A 166 -7.85 -2.29 8.53
C GLU A 166 -7.43 -1.00 9.25
N ILE A 167 -8.19 0.08 9.08
CA ILE A 167 -8.27 1.13 10.09
C ILE A 167 -9.72 1.19 10.51
N ARG A 168 -9.93 1.69 11.73
CA ARG A 168 -11.15 2.36 12.21
C ARG A 168 -11.70 3.39 11.22
N SER A 169 -11.97 2.97 9.98
CA SER A 169 -12.18 3.81 8.79
C SER A 169 -13.60 4.34 8.82
N VAL A 170 -14.53 3.56 9.39
CA VAL A 170 -15.86 4.00 9.77
C VAL A 170 -15.77 5.09 10.82
N GLU A 171 -15.00 4.88 11.89
CA GLU A 171 -14.87 5.84 12.98
C GLU A 171 -14.16 7.11 12.49
N LEU A 172 -13.14 6.99 11.64
CA LEU A 172 -12.48 8.12 11.00
C LEU A 172 -13.46 8.88 10.10
N ALA A 173 -14.23 8.19 9.25
CA ALA A 173 -15.25 8.82 8.41
C ALA A 173 -16.29 9.55 9.26
N GLN A 174 -16.72 8.96 10.36
CA GLN A 174 -17.68 9.57 11.29
C GLN A 174 -17.10 10.81 11.97
N GLN A 175 -15.87 10.74 12.48
CA GLN A 175 -15.18 11.89 13.07
C GLN A 175 -15.03 13.05 12.09
N VAL A 176 -14.64 12.75 10.84
CA VAL A 176 -14.50 13.77 9.80
C VAL A 176 -15.86 14.36 9.43
N ARG A 177 -16.92 13.54 9.34
CA ARG A 177 -18.30 14.04 9.11
C ARG A 177 -18.76 15.00 10.19
N GLU A 178 -18.54 14.65 11.46
CA GLU A 178 -18.92 15.50 12.60
C GLU A 178 -18.18 16.83 12.57
N TYR A 179 -16.88 16.80 12.27
CA TYR A 179 -16.06 18.00 12.12
C TYR A 179 -16.51 18.89 10.94
N LEU A 180 -16.81 18.30 9.78
CA LEU A 180 -17.14 19.05 8.56
C LEU A 180 -18.60 19.51 8.48
N ARG A 181 -19.53 18.86 9.20
CA ARG A 181 -20.97 19.16 9.15
C ARG A 181 -21.31 20.64 9.39
N PRO A 182 -20.76 21.33 10.39
CA PRO A 182 -21.03 22.76 10.57
C PRO A 182 -20.33 23.66 9.56
N LEU A 183 -19.28 23.16 8.87
CA LEU A 183 -18.43 23.96 7.99
C LEU A 183 -18.91 24.00 6.54
N VAL A 184 -19.73 23.02 6.12
CA VAL A 184 -20.11 22.84 4.72
C VAL A 184 -21.62 23.00 4.52
N PRO A 185 -22.06 23.97 3.68
CA PRO A 185 -23.46 24.20 3.39
C PRO A 185 -24.18 22.94 2.88
N ALA A 186 -25.48 22.83 3.16
CA ALA A 186 -26.29 21.70 2.73
C ALA A 186 -26.29 21.50 1.20
N SER A 187 -26.31 22.60 0.43
CA SER A 187 -26.25 22.57 -1.04
C SER A 187 -24.96 21.93 -1.56
N VAL A 188 -23.81 22.27 -0.96
CA VAL A 188 -22.52 21.67 -1.33
C VAL A 188 -22.49 20.20 -0.97
N ARG A 189 -23.01 19.82 0.20
CA ARG A 189 -23.10 18.40 0.61
C ARG A 189 -23.96 17.59 -0.37
N GLN A 190 -25.11 18.12 -0.77
CA GLN A 190 -25.99 17.47 -1.76
C GLN A 190 -25.28 17.29 -3.12
N ALA A 191 -24.65 18.34 -3.64
CA ALA A 191 -23.93 18.27 -4.91
C ALA A 191 -22.80 17.22 -4.88
N MET A 192 -22.05 17.14 -3.77
CA MET A 192 -20.98 16.14 -3.60
C MET A 192 -21.54 14.72 -3.47
N GLN A 193 -22.71 14.55 -2.86
CA GLN A 193 -23.40 13.26 -2.78
C GLN A 193 -23.83 12.77 -4.16
N GLU A 194 -24.43 13.64 -4.97
CA GLU A 194 -24.83 13.32 -6.35
C GLU A 194 -23.62 12.94 -7.21
N GLN A 195 -22.53 13.71 -7.12
CA GLN A 195 -21.29 13.41 -7.84
C GLN A 195 -20.68 12.06 -7.40
N ALA A 196 -20.66 11.78 -6.09
CA ALA A 196 -20.14 10.52 -5.57
C ALA A 196 -20.99 9.31 -5.99
N ALA A 197 -22.31 9.45 -5.97
CA ALA A 197 -23.24 8.42 -6.43
C ALA A 197 -23.05 8.12 -7.93
N GLN A 198 -22.91 9.17 -8.76
CA GLN A 198 -22.61 9.00 -10.18
C GLN A 198 -21.26 8.29 -10.39
N THR A 199 -20.22 8.69 -9.65
CA THR A 199 -18.91 8.04 -9.73
C THR A 199 -19.01 6.54 -9.42
N ALA A 200 -19.68 6.18 -8.32
CA ALA A 200 -19.85 4.79 -7.91
C ALA A 200 -20.67 3.98 -8.94
N HIS A 201 -21.68 4.62 -9.55
CA HIS A 201 -22.47 4.01 -10.62
C HIS A 201 -21.62 3.76 -11.88
N ASP A 202 -20.84 4.74 -12.30
CA ASP A 202 -19.95 4.62 -13.47
C ASP A 202 -18.88 3.55 -13.26
N ASP A 203 -18.32 3.47 -12.04
CA ASP A 203 -17.38 2.41 -11.67
C ASP A 203 -18.04 1.03 -11.78
N TYR A 204 -19.23 0.86 -11.19
CA TYR A 204 -20.00 -0.38 -11.29
C TYR A 204 -20.29 -0.79 -12.73
N LEU A 205 -20.79 0.13 -13.58
CA LEU A 205 -21.09 -0.15 -14.99
C LEU A 205 -19.86 -0.55 -15.79
N SER A 206 -18.70 0.01 -15.45
CA SER A 206 -17.43 -0.30 -16.10
C SER A 206 -16.76 -1.58 -15.59
N GLY A 207 -17.36 -2.28 -14.61
CA GLY A 207 -16.79 -3.46 -13.97
C GLY A 207 -15.58 -3.17 -13.06
N ARG A 208 -15.51 -1.94 -12.53
CA ARG A 208 -14.45 -1.46 -11.65
C ARG A 208 -14.81 -1.60 -10.18
#